data_AF-A0A4R6A7E6-F1
#
_entry.id   AF-A0A4R6A7E6-F1
#
_cell.length_a   1.000
_cell.length_b   1.000
_cell.length_c   1.000
_cell.angle_alpha   90.00
_cell.angle_beta   90.00
_cell.angle_gamma   90.00
#
_symmetry.space_group_name_H-M   'P 1'
#
loop_
_entity.id
_entity.type
_entity.pdbx_description
1 polymer ?
#
loop_
_entity_poly.entity_id
_entity_poly.type
_entity_poly.pdbx_seq_one_letter_code
_entity_poly.pdbx_strand_id
1 'polypeptide(L)'
;MTPESARIVAEDALLWLARTDDLLSVFVGATGIAPDRLRHATEEPETLAAVLDFLLMDDDWVTGFCTEAGLAFDTPMRARAALPGGEAVHWT
;
A
#
# COMPACT_ATOMS: atom_id res chain seq x y z
N MET A 1 4.59 -11.26 -9.55
CA MET A 1 5.40 -10.49 -8.57
C MET A 1 5.60 -11.40 -7.37
N THR A 2 6.75 -11.38 -6.69
CA THR A 2 6.97 -12.19 -5.47
C THR A 2 6.44 -11.45 -4.24
N PRO A 3 6.10 -12.15 -3.14
CA PRO A 3 5.66 -11.50 -1.90
C PRO A 3 6.71 -10.51 -1.35
N GLU A 4 7.98 -10.86 -1.48
CA GLU A 4 9.09 -10.02 -1.06
C GLU A 4 9.17 -8.71 -1.86
N SER A 5 9.07 -8.78 -3.19
CA SER A 5 9.03 -7.56 -4.02
C SER A 5 7.77 -6.74 -3.77
N ALA A 6 6.64 -7.38 -3.48
CA ALA A 6 5.40 -6.69 -3.14
C ALA A 6 5.50 -5.94 -1.81
N ARG A 7 6.17 -6.55 -0.81
CA ARG A 7 6.47 -5.93 0.48
C ARG A 7 7.28 -4.65 0.31
N ILE A 8 8.34 -4.68 -0.51
CA ILE A 8 9.16 -3.49 -0.82
C ILE A 8 8.30 -2.38 -1.44
N VAL A 9 7.44 -2.70 -2.41
CA VAL A 9 6.54 -1.71 -3.03
C VAL A 9 5.57 -1.11 -2.00
N ALA A 10 5.04 -1.91 -1.08
CA ALA A 10 4.15 -1.43 -0.03
C ALA A 10 4.86 -0.55 1.00
N GLU A 11 6.11 -0.88 1.34
CA GLU A 11 6.97 -0.07 2.21
C GLU A 11 7.29 1.28 1.56
N ASP A 12 7.64 1.29 0.28
CA ASP A 12 7.85 2.53 -0.49
C ASP A 12 6.58 3.38 -0.56
N ALA A 13 5.42 2.74 -0.74
CA ALA A 13 4.12 3.42 -0.72
C ALA A 13 3.82 4.03 0.66
N LEU A 14 4.12 3.32 1.76
CA LEU A 14 3.97 3.85 3.11
C LEU A 14 4.88 5.06 3.35
N LEU A 15 6.13 4.99 2.91
CA LEU A 15 7.06 6.12 2.99
C LEU A 15 6.57 7.31 2.15
N TRP A 16 6.01 7.06 0.98
CA TRP A 16 5.40 8.08 0.13
C TRP A 16 4.20 8.73 0.82
N LEU A 17 3.28 7.96 1.39
CA LEU A 17 2.15 8.50 2.16
C LEU A 17 2.61 9.36 3.34
N ALA A 18 3.69 8.97 4.01
CA ALA A 18 4.22 9.69 5.16
C ALA A 18 4.87 11.05 4.80
N ARG A 19 5.26 11.24 3.53
CA ARG A 19 5.85 12.51 3.03
C ARG A 19 4.91 13.33 2.17
N THR A 20 3.76 12.78 1.78
CA THR A 20 2.72 13.51 1.05
C THR A 20 1.77 14.16 2.05
N ASP A 21 1.67 15.49 1.99
CA ASP A 21 0.87 16.29 2.93
C ASP A 21 -0.54 15.72 3.13
N ASP A 22 -0.93 15.61 4.40
CA ASP A 22 -2.20 15.10 4.92
C ASP A 22 -2.59 13.64 4.58
N LEU A 23 -1.94 12.96 3.63
CA LEU A 23 -2.34 11.61 3.24
C LEU A 23 -2.17 10.57 4.35
N LEU A 24 -1.11 10.67 5.15
CA LEU A 24 -0.92 9.77 6.30
C LEU A 24 -2.06 9.89 7.32
N SER A 25 -2.53 11.12 7.58
CA SER A 25 -3.65 11.39 8.48
C SER A 25 -4.96 10.82 7.92
N VAL A 26 -5.19 10.97 6.62
CA VAL A 26 -6.34 10.39 5.92
C VAL A 26 -6.31 8.87 5.98
N PHE A 27 -5.15 8.25 5.73
CA PHE A 27 -4.96 6.80 5.82
C PHE A 27 -5.31 6.27 7.22
N VAL A 28 -4.79 6.90 8.28
CA VAL A 28 -5.09 6.51 9.67
C VAL A 28 -6.59 6.65 9.97
N GLY A 29 -7.23 7.73 9.50
CA GLY A 29 -8.67 7.94 9.65
C GLY A 29 -9.53 6.93 8.88
N ALA A 30 -9.10 6.53 7.68
CA ALA A 30 -9.83 5.61 6.81
C ALA A 30 -9.69 4.14 7.25
N THR A 31 -8.49 3.73 7.69
CA THR A 31 -8.19 2.33 8.04
C THR A 31 -8.38 2.04 9.53
N GLY A 32 -8.36 3.06 10.38
CA GLY A 32 -8.33 2.90 11.85
C GLY A 32 -7.01 2.35 12.38
N ILE A 33 -5.97 2.23 11.54
CA ILE A 33 -4.66 1.76 11.96
C ILE A 33 -3.98 2.84 12.79
N ALA A 34 -3.61 2.49 14.03
CA ALA A 34 -2.91 3.41 14.91
C ALA A 34 -1.52 3.78 14.34
N PRO A 35 -1.07 5.04 14.51
CA PRO A 35 0.25 5.48 14.02
C PRO A 35 1.42 4.63 14.55
N ASP A 36 1.32 4.14 15.80
CA ASP A 36 2.36 3.28 16.38
C ASP A 36 2.49 1.94 15.66
N ARG A 37 1.39 1.39 15.11
CA ARG A 37 1.45 0.15 14.31
C ARG A 37 2.21 0.38 13.00
N LEU A 38 2.15 1.58 12.42
CA LEU A 38 2.87 1.89 11.18
C LEU A 38 4.39 1.82 11.35
N ARG A 39 4.91 2.07 12.57
CA ARG A 39 6.34 1.90 12.86
C ARG A 39 6.79 0.43 12.76
N HIS A 40 5.85 -0.50 12.90
CA HIS A 40 6.05 -1.95 12.82
C HIS A 40 5.45 -2.54 11.53
N ALA A 41 5.08 -1.72 10.53
CA ALA A 41 4.40 -2.18 9.33
C ALA A 41 5.19 -3.27 8.57
N THR A 42 6.53 -3.21 8.61
CA THR A 42 7.41 -4.21 8.00
C THR A 42 7.24 -5.62 8.58
N GLU A 43 6.78 -5.72 9.83
CA GLU A 43 6.54 -6.98 10.56
C GLU A 43 5.09 -7.46 10.38
N GLU A 44 4.21 -6.65 9.78
CA GLU A 44 2.77 -6.84 9.70
C GLU A 44 2.30 -6.78 8.23
N PRO A 45 2.34 -7.90 7.49
CA PRO A 45 1.94 -7.96 6.07
C PRO A 45 0.54 -7.40 5.79
N GLU A 46 -0.38 -7.52 6.73
CA GLU A 46 -1.75 -7.00 6.67
C GLU A 46 -1.77 -5.46 6.70
N THR A 47 -0.84 -4.84 7.44
CA THR A 47 -0.68 -3.37 7.45
C THR A 47 -0.20 -2.89 6.09
N LEU A 48 0.76 -3.59 5.48
CA LEU A 48 1.25 -3.28 4.13
C LEU A 48 0.19 -3.51 3.05
N ALA A 49 -0.65 -4.54 3.20
CA ALA A 49 -1.81 -4.74 2.33
C ALA A 49 -2.79 -3.57 2.43
N ALA A 50 -3.09 -3.10 3.65
CA ALA A 50 -3.96 -1.95 3.87
C ALA A 50 -3.41 -0.64 3.27
N VAL A 51 -2.08 -0.45 3.28
CA VAL A 51 -1.42 0.69 2.60
C VAL A 51 -1.68 0.65 1.10
N LEU A 52 -1.50 -0.51 0.46
CA LEU A 52 -1.78 -0.65 -0.97
C LEU A 52 -3.27 -0.53 -1.28
N ASP A 53 -4.15 -1.11 -0.44
CA ASP A 53 -5.61 -0.96 -0.59
C ASP A 53 -6.04 0.50 -0.53
N PHE A 54 -5.48 1.27 0.41
CA PHE A 54 -5.72 2.72 0.51
C PHE A 54 -5.20 3.46 -0.73
N LEU A 55 -3.97 3.18 -1.15
CA LEU A 55 -3.38 3.81 -2.34
C LEU A 55 -4.24 3.56 -3.59
N LEU A 56 -4.78 2.35 -3.73
CA LEU A 56 -5.64 1.95 -4.85
C LEU A 56 -7.06 2.53 -4.82
N MET A 57 -7.43 3.30 -3.78
CA MET A 57 -8.74 3.96 -3.72
C MET A 57 -8.86 5.17 -4.65
N ASP A 58 -7.74 5.78 -5.04
CA ASP A 58 -7.71 7.00 -5.84
C ASP A 58 -6.60 6.91 -6.90
N ASP A 59 -6.98 7.12 -8.16
CA ASP A 59 -6.06 7.09 -9.29
C ASP A 59 -4.98 8.19 -9.20
N ASP A 60 -5.28 9.33 -8.58
CA ASP A 60 -4.30 10.41 -8.37
C ASP A 60 -3.20 9.98 -7.40
N TRP A 61 -3.52 9.14 -6.40
CA TRP A 61 -2.53 8.61 -5.47
C TRP A 61 -1.67 7.53 -6.12
N VAL A 62 -2.29 6.63 -6.89
CA VAL A 62 -1.56 5.62 -7.67
C VAL A 62 -0.58 6.29 -8.62
N THR A 63 -1.04 7.27 -9.40
CA THR A 63 -0.20 7.97 -10.37
C THR A 63 0.89 8.80 -9.67
N GLY A 64 0.58 9.48 -8.57
CA GLY A 64 1.55 10.23 -7.76
C GLY A 64 2.67 9.35 -7.21
N PHE A 65 2.31 8.27 -6.51
CA PHE A 65 3.27 7.30 -5.99
C PHE A 65 4.15 6.71 -7.09
N CYS A 66 3.53 6.17 -8.15
CA CYS A 66 4.26 5.50 -9.21
C CYS A 66 5.18 6.44 -10.00
N THR A 67 4.77 7.70 -10.19
CA THR A 67 5.60 8.72 -10.84
C THR A 67 6.87 8.98 -10.04
N GLU A 68 6.75 9.13 -8.72
CA GLU A 68 7.91 9.38 -7.86
C GLU A 68 8.79 8.14 -7.65
N ALA A 69 8.19 6.95 -7.58
CA ALA A 69 8.90 5.69 -7.42
C ALA A 69 9.51 5.16 -8.74
N GLY A 70 9.16 5.76 -9.89
CA GLY A 70 9.59 5.28 -11.20
C GLY A 70 9.01 3.91 -11.57
N LEU A 71 7.80 3.60 -11.09
CA LEU A 71 7.13 2.31 -11.25
C LEU A 71 6.02 2.39 -12.30
N ALA A 72 5.68 1.24 -12.90
CA ALA A 72 4.50 1.15 -13.75
C ALA A 72 3.21 1.29 -12.92
N PHE A 73 2.15 1.86 -13.49
CA PHE A 73 0.88 2.12 -12.77
C PHE A 73 0.12 0.85 -12.36
N ASP A 74 0.40 -0.31 -12.97
CA ASP A 74 -0.14 -1.60 -12.52
C ASP A 74 0.63 -2.20 -11.34
N THR A 75 1.78 -1.62 -10.96
CA THR A 75 2.66 -2.17 -9.91
C THR A 75 1.97 -2.27 -8.56
N PRO A 76 1.25 -1.24 -8.05
CA PRO A 76 0.58 -1.34 -6.75
C PRO A 76 -0.49 -2.43 -6.71
N MET A 77 -1.27 -2.57 -7.78
CA MET A 77 -2.28 -3.64 -7.89
C MET A 77 -1.63 -5.03 -7.87
N ARG A 78 -0.52 -5.21 -8.58
CA ARG A 78 0.23 -6.47 -8.58
C ARG A 78 0.90 -6.77 -7.25
N ALA A 79 1.37 -5.73 -6.55
CA ALA A 79 1.90 -5.88 -5.21
C ALA A 79 0.79 -6.32 -4.26
N ARG A 80 -0.39 -5.69 -4.33
CA ARG A 80 -1.52 -6.04 -3.49
C ARG A 80 -1.96 -7.49 -3.67
N ALA A 81 -2.01 -7.97 -4.91
CA ALA A 81 -2.36 -9.34 -5.24
C ALA A 81 -1.33 -10.39 -4.75
N ALA A 82 -0.08 -9.98 -4.51
CA ALA A 82 0.99 -10.84 -4.02
C ALA A 82 1.13 -10.82 -2.49
N LEU A 83 0.41 -9.93 -1.79
CA LEU A 83 0.32 -9.88 -0.32
C LEU A 83 -0.86 -10.73 0.19
N PRO A 84 -0.82 -11.16 1.48
CA PRO A 84 -1.91 -11.91 2.09
C PRO A 84 -3.28 -11.25 1.92
N GLY A 85 -4.33 -12.05 1.70
CA GLY A 85 -5.68 -11.55 1.49
C GLY A 85 -5.89 -10.77 0.19
N GLY A 86 -4.92 -10.77 -0.73
CA GLY A 86 -5.01 -10.18 -2.07
C GLY A 86 -5.29 -11.20 -3.17
N GLU A 87 -5.38 -12.47 -2.80
CA GLU A 87 -5.82 -13.52 -3.71
C GLU A 87 -7.22 -13.18 -4.20
N ALA A 88 -7.41 -13.17 -5.52
CA ALA A 88 -8.73 -13.04 -6.11
C ALA A 88 -9.59 -14.20 -5.60
N VAL A 89 -10.48 -13.93 -4.65
CA VAL A 89 -11.44 -14.91 -4.16
C VAL A 89 -12.44 -15.14 -5.29
N HIS A 90 -12.13 -16.10 -6.15
CA HIS A 90 -13.08 -16.63 -7.12
C HIS A 90 -14.11 -17.46 -6.35
N TRP A 91 -15.22 -16.84 -5.99
CA TRP A 91 -16.41 -17.58 -5.57
C TRP A 91 -16.96 -18.29 -6.81
N THR A 92 -16.79 -19.61 -6.86
CA THR A 92 -17.58 -20.50 -7.73
C THR A 92 -18.87 -20.87 -7.04
#